data_AF-A0AAN6IIQ3-F1
#
_entry.id   AF-A0AAN6IIQ3-F1
#
_cell.length_a   1.000
_cell.length_b   1.000
_cell.length_c   1.000
_cell.angle_alpha   90.00
_cell.angle_beta   90.00
_cell.angle_gamma   90.00
#
_symmetry.space_group_name_H-M   'P 1'
#
loop_
_entity.id
_entity.type
_entity.pdbx_description
1 polymer ?
#
loop_
_entity_poly.entity_id
_entity_poly.type
_entity_poly.pdbx_seq_one_letter_code
_entity_poly.pdbx_strand_id
1 'polypeptide(L)'
;MSVVSYTESGWDTQEERWDDWEDEEMNMPMKCLFCTHMFQSPILLFRHVKQSHGFDFLKTRTELGLDFYQSMRVVNYIRTLGMSDPNFGNVSGFVLDGSEAFINDDAYLKP
;
A
#
# COMPACT_ATOMS: atom_id res chain seq x y z
N MET A 1 43.63 30.75 -31.01
CA MET A 1 42.53 30.32 -30.11
C MET A 1 41.40 29.85 -31.00
N SER A 2 41.19 28.54 -31.07
CA SER A 2 40.18 27.91 -31.92
C SER A 2 38.81 28.08 -31.27
N VAL A 3 37.90 28.74 -31.97
CA VAL A 3 36.50 28.85 -31.54
C VAL A 3 35.81 27.51 -31.83
N VAL A 4 35.42 26.81 -30.77
CA VAL A 4 34.64 25.57 -30.86
C VAL A 4 33.21 25.96 -31.23
N SER A 5 32.71 25.39 -32.32
CA SER A 5 31.33 25.48 -32.79
C SER A 5 30.39 24.68 -31.87
N TYR A 6 29.33 25.32 -31.39
CA TYR A 6 28.21 24.67 -30.73
C TYR A 6 27.06 24.58 -31.72
N THR A 7 26.73 23.37 -32.16
CA THR A 7 25.49 23.11 -32.89
C THR A 7 24.42 22.75 -31.86
N GLU A 8 23.52 23.69 -31.56
CA GLU A 8 22.26 23.40 -30.89
C GLU A 8 21.38 22.56 -31.84
N SER A 9 21.33 21.25 -31.59
CA SER A 9 20.24 20.40 -32.07
C SER A 9 19.55 19.80 -30.84
N GLY A 10 18.89 20.67 -30.08
CA GLY A 10 17.95 20.30 -29.02
C GLY A 10 16.53 20.32 -29.56
N TRP A 11 16.17 19.33 -30.38
CA TRP A 11 14.77 18.95 -30.56
C TRP A 11 14.54 17.72 -29.69
N ASP A 12 14.39 17.99 -28.41
CA ASP A 12 14.03 17.02 -27.38
C ASP A 12 12.53 16.71 -27.53
N THR A 13 12.17 15.85 -28.48
CA THR A 13 10.84 15.21 -28.50
C THR A 13 10.80 14.11 -27.45
N GLN A 14 10.96 14.49 -26.19
CA GLN A 14 10.79 13.65 -25.01
C GLN A 14 9.63 14.15 -24.15
N GLU A 15 8.57 14.66 -24.79
CA GLU A 15 7.27 14.91 -24.15
C GLU A 15 6.39 13.64 -24.07
N GLU A 16 6.80 12.50 -24.67
CA GLU A 16 6.06 11.23 -24.65
C GLU A 16 6.65 10.22 -23.66
N ARG A 17 6.62 10.51 -22.35
CA ARG A 17 6.93 9.46 -21.36
C ARG A 17 6.26 9.57 -19.99
N TRP A 18 5.28 10.46 -19.86
CA TRP A 18 4.50 10.61 -18.63
C TRP A 18 3.17 9.84 -18.69
N ASP A 19 2.77 9.35 -19.86
CA ASP A 19 1.49 8.66 -20.09
C ASP A 19 1.57 7.13 -19.86
N ASP A 20 2.78 6.56 -19.93
CA ASP A 20 3.01 5.10 -19.89
C ASP A 20 3.11 4.53 -18.45
N TRP A 21 3.00 5.38 -17.43
CA TRP A 21 3.14 4.99 -16.01
C TRP A 21 1.80 4.71 -15.32
N GLU A 22 0.68 5.16 -15.90
CA GLU A 22 -0.64 4.99 -15.26
C GLU A 22 -1.24 3.59 -15.50
N ASP A 23 -0.91 2.92 -16.61
CA ASP A 23 -1.60 1.69 -16.99
C ASP A 23 -1.02 0.41 -16.37
N GLU A 24 0.29 0.31 -16.15
CA GLU A 24 0.89 -0.90 -15.56
C GLU A 24 0.65 -1.00 -14.04
N GLU A 25 0.66 0.12 -13.32
CA GLU A 25 0.56 0.13 -11.85
C GLU A 25 -0.88 -0.16 -11.36
N MET A 26 -1.89 0.30 -12.10
CA MET A 26 -3.30 0.07 -11.75
C MET A 26 -3.79 -1.37 -11.97
N ASN A 27 -3.05 -2.17 -12.75
CA ASN A 27 -3.37 -3.57 -13.02
C ASN A 27 -2.61 -4.56 -12.14
N MET A 28 -1.82 -4.07 -11.16
CA MET A 28 -1.10 -4.96 -10.26
C MET A 28 -2.03 -5.62 -9.23
N PRO A 29 -1.91 -6.94 -9.02
CA PRO A 29 -2.72 -7.64 -8.04
C PRO A 29 -2.34 -7.24 -6.60
N MET A 30 -3.34 -6.93 -5.79
CA MET A 30 -3.19 -6.59 -4.38
C MET A 30 -3.23 -7.83 -3.49
N LYS A 31 -2.23 -8.01 -2.64
CA LYS A 31 -2.19 -9.09 -1.64
C LYS A 31 -3.08 -8.81 -0.43
N CYS A 32 -3.75 -9.84 0.07
CA CYS A 32 -4.42 -9.80 1.36
C CYS A 32 -3.45 -9.46 2.50
N LEU A 33 -3.94 -8.75 3.53
CA LEU A 33 -3.16 -8.41 4.71
C LEU A 33 -2.87 -9.63 5.61
N PHE A 34 -3.73 -10.64 5.58
CA PHE A 34 -3.69 -11.77 6.50
C PHE A 34 -3.24 -13.08 5.81
N CYS A 35 -3.63 -13.29 4.55
CA CYS A 35 -3.36 -14.54 3.84
C CYS A 35 -2.64 -14.32 2.50
N THR A 36 -2.45 -15.40 1.74
CA THR A 36 -1.73 -15.40 0.46
C THR A 36 -2.59 -15.04 -0.75
N HIS A 37 -3.89 -14.78 -0.57
CA HIS A 37 -4.79 -14.45 -1.68
C HIS A 37 -4.48 -13.09 -2.30
N MET A 38 -4.66 -13.01 -3.61
CA MET A 38 -4.40 -11.83 -4.44
C MET A 38 -5.70 -11.36 -5.10
N PHE A 39 -5.88 -10.05 -5.26
CA PHE A 39 -7.11 -9.44 -5.75
C PHE A 39 -6.83 -8.34 -6.77
N GLN A 40 -7.64 -8.27 -7.83
CA GLN A 40 -7.56 -7.23 -8.87
C GLN A 40 -8.42 -6.00 -8.57
N SER A 41 -9.05 -5.94 -7.40
CA SER A 41 -9.94 -4.84 -7.01
C SER A 41 -9.86 -4.61 -5.51
N PRO A 42 -9.75 -3.34 -5.06
CA PRO A 42 -9.75 -3.02 -3.64
C PRO A 42 -11.05 -3.44 -2.96
N ILE A 43 -12.18 -3.35 -3.68
CA ILE A 43 -13.51 -3.73 -3.16
C ILE A 43 -13.54 -5.24 -2.86
N LEU A 44 -13.00 -6.06 -3.75
CA LEU A 44 -12.93 -7.50 -3.56
C LEU A 44 -12.00 -7.86 -2.39
N LEU A 45 -10.85 -7.18 -2.30
CA LEU A 45 -9.91 -7.33 -1.20
C LEU A 45 -10.56 -7.01 0.15
N PHE A 46 -11.16 -5.83 0.31
CA PHE A 46 -11.78 -5.43 1.58
C PHE A 46 -12.95 -6.35 1.96
N ARG A 47 -13.75 -6.80 0.98
CA ARG A 47 -14.80 -7.78 1.22
C ARG A 47 -14.24 -9.10 1.75
N HIS A 48 -13.16 -9.60 1.15
CA HIS A 48 -12.49 -10.81 1.61
C HIS A 48 -11.92 -10.64 3.03
N VAL A 49 -11.23 -9.54 3.30
CA VAL A 49 -10.67 -9.25 4.64
C VAL A 49 -11.77 -9.26 5.71
N LYS A 50 -12.92 -8.66 5.40
CA LYS A 50 -14.08 -8.67 6.29
C LYS A 50 -14.69 -10.06 6.49
N GLN A 51 -14.90 -10.81 5.41
CA GLN A 51 -15.62 -12.10 5.46
C GLN A 51 -14.76 -13.25 5.99
N SER A 52 -13.48 -13.30 5.60
CA SER A 52 -12.59 -14.41 5.92
C SER A 52 -11.78 -14.17 7.19
N HIS A 53 -11.46 -12.92 7.53
CA HIS A 53 -10.63 -12.58 8.70
C HIS A 53 -11.39 -11.80 9.78
N GLY A 54 -12.65 -11.42 9.51
CA GLY A 54 -13.48 -10.68 10.47
C GLY A 54 -13.00 -9.25 10.71
N PHE A 55 -12.10 -8.72 9.87
CA PHE A 55 -11.54 -7.38 10.02
C PHE A 55 -12.15 -6.42 9.01
N ASP A 56 -12.76 -5.34 9.47
CA ASP A 56 -13.33 -4.30 8.62
C ASP A 56 -12.45 -3.05 8.65
N PHE A 57 -11.44 -3.03 7.77
CA PHE A 57 -10.46 -1.94 7.73
C PHE A 57 -11.10 -0.56 7.52
N LEU A 58 -12.12 -0.47 6.66
CA LEU A 58 -12.80 0.79 6.38
C LEU A 58 -13.55 1.30 7.61
N LYS A 59 -14.27 0.40 8.30
CA LYS A 59 -14.94 0.73 9.56
C LYS A 59 -13.93 1.17 10.63
N THR A 60 -12.86 0.40 10.84
CA THR A 60 -11.80 0.71 11.82
C THR A 60 -11.16 2.08 11.54
N ARG A 61 -10.85 2.37 10.27
CA ARG A 61 -10.31 3.68 9.86
C ARG A 61 -11.27 4.82 10.24
N THR A 62 -12.56 4.65 9.98
CA THR A 62 -13.57 5.68 10.30
C THR A 62 -13.78 5.83 11.80
N GLU A 63 -13.88 4.73 12.55
CA GLU A 63 -14.14 4.76 13.99
C GLU A 63 -12.96 5.33 14.79
N LEU A 64 -11.73 5.01 14.40
CA LEU A 64 -10.52 5.52 15.04
C LEU A 64 -10.03 6.86 14.47
N GLY A 65 -10.69 7.38 13.42
CA GLY A 65 -10.30 8.63 12.78
C GLY A 65 -8.90 8.59 12.15
N LEU A 66 -8.47 7.44 11.63
CA LEU A 66 -7.11 7.26 11.12
C LEU A 66 -6.87 8.10 9.86
N ASP A 67 -5.81 8.88 9.89
CA ASP A 67 -5.30 9.59 8.71
C ASP A 67 -4.62 8.62 7.73
N PHE A 68 -4.11 9.17 6.62
CA PHE A 68 -3.42 8.38 5.60
C PHE A 68 -2.21 7.61 6.16
N TYR A 69 -1.37 8.28 6.95
CA TYR A 69 -0.13 7.69 7.48
C TYR A 69 -0.42 6.65 8.55
N GLN A 70 -1.38 6.92 9.43
CA GLN A 70 -1.84 5.96 10.43
C GLN A 70 -2.45 4.72 9.78
N SER A 71 -3.22 4.91 8.69
CA SER A 71 -3.76 3.80 7.88
C SER A 71 -2.63 2.94 7.29
N MET A 72 -1.56 3.57 6.79
CA MET A 72 -0.39 2.87 6.26
C MET A 72 0.39 2.11 7.35
N ARG A 73 0.55 2.71 8.54
CA ARG A 73 1.18 2.04 9.70
C ARG A 73 0.40 0.80 10.14
N VAL A 74 -0.93 0.86 10.18
CA VAL A 74 -1.78 -0.32 10.47
C VAL A 74 -1.54 -1.43 9.45
N VAL A 75 -1.56 -1.10 8.16
CA VAL A 75 -1.34 -2.07 7.09
C VAL A 75 0.04 -2.73 7.22
N ASN A 76 1.08 -1.95 7.45
CA ASN A 76 2.44 -2.47 7.58
C ASN A 76 2.61 -3.27 8.87
N TYR A 77 2.03 -2.83 9.99
CA TYR A 77 2.03 -3.60 11.24
C TYR A 77 1.41 -5.00 11.03
N ILE A 78 0.23 -5.08 10.40
CA ILE A 78 -0.42 -6.37 10.10
C ILE A 78 0.48 -7.25 9.22
N ARG A 79 1.17 -6.66 8.23
CA ARG A 79 2.13 -7.41 7.39
C ARG A 79 3.30 -7.96 8.19
N THR A 80 3.84 -7.21 9.16
CA THR A 80 4.94 -7.69 10.02
C THR A 80 4.50 -8.87 10.89
N LEU A 81 3.24 -8.89 11.35
CA LEU A 81 2.67 -10.05 12.05
C LEU A 81 2.61 -11.29 11.14
N GLY A 82 2.14 -11.13 9.91
CA GLY A 82 2.11 -12.23 8.93
C GLY A 82 3.49 -12.74 8.49
N MET A 83 4.51 -11.89 8.57
CA MET A 83 5.91 -12.32 8.34
C MET A 83 6.48 -13.09 9.54
N SER A 84 6.04 -12.76 10.75
CA SER A 84 6.52 -13.36 11.99
C SER A 84 5.85 -14.71 12.28
N ASP A 85 4.56 -14.84 11.95
CA ASP A 85 3.79 -16.06 12.14
C ASP A 85 3.16 -16.53 10.82
N PRO A 86 3.60 -17.66 10.25
CA PRO A 86 3.00 -18.27 9.06
C PRO A 86 1.52 -18.63 9.23
N ASN A 87 1.04 -18.82 10.46
CA ASN A 87 -0.35 -19.15 10.76
C ASN A 87 -1.24 -17.92 10.99
N PHE A 88 -0.68 -16.71 10.85
CA PHE A 88 -1.43 -15.46 11.05
C PHE A 88 -2.68 -15.36 10.16
N GLY A 89 -2.68 -15.99 8.99
CA GLY A 89 -3.85 -16.04 8.11
C GLY A 89 -5.09 -16.71 8.71
N ASN A 90 -4.92 -17.52 9.76
CA ASN A 90 -6.02 -18.16 10.48
C ASN A 90 -6.55 -17.31 11.64
N VAL A 91 -5.92 -16.16 11.92
CA VAL A 91 -6.38 -15.25 12.97
C VAL A 91 -7.69 -14.61 12.52
N SER A 92 -8.75 -14.93 13.25
CA SER A 92 -10.06 -14.30 13.13
C SER A 92 -10.30 -13.39 14.33
N GLY A 93 -10.69 -12.14 14.08
CA GLY A 93 -11.02 -11.19 15.16
C GLY A 93 -9.87 -10.27 15.57
N PHE A 94 -9.03 -9.86 14.61
CA PHE A 94 -8.12 -8.74 14.81
C PHE A 94 -8.93 -7.47 15.09
N VAL A 95 -8.70 -6.83 16.24
CA VAL A 95 -9.39 -5.60 16.67
C VAL A 95 -8.34 -4.57 17.02
N LEU A 96 -8.61 -3.32 16.61
CA LEU A 96 -7.83 -2.15 17.01
C LEU A 96 -8.72 -1.24 17.85
N ASP A 97 -8.18 -0.73 18.95
CA ASP A 97 -8.86 0.20 19.85
C ASP A 97 -8.32 1.63 19.77
N GLY A 98 -7.24 1.84 19.02
CA GLY A 98 -6.61 3.15 18.81
C GLY A 98 -5.59 3.52 19.88
N SER A 99 -5.40 2.68 20.90
CA SER A 99 -4.38 2.88 21.95
C SER A 99 -3.01 2.33 21.57
N GLU A 100 -2.89 1.70 20.40
CA GLU A 100 -1.69 1.00 19.99
C GLU A 100 -0.57 1.96 19.62
N ALA A 101 0.59 1.81 20.26
CA ALA A 101 1.75 2.67 20.05
C ALA A 101 2.23 2.69 18.60
N PHE A 102 2.08 1.58 17.86
CA PHE A 102 2.53 1.47 16.47
C PHE A 102 1.79 2.45 15.54
N ILE A 103 0.58 2.91 15.91
CA ILE A 103 -0.20 3.85 15.09
C ILE A 103 0.53 5.18 14.92
N ASN A 104 1.42 5.55 15.86
CA ASN A 104 2.20 6.78 15.81
C ASN A 104 3.71 6.54 15.63
N ASP A 105 4.12 5.30 15.33
CA ASP A 105 5.52 4.93 15.16
C ASP A 105 5.92 4.91 13.68
N ASP A 106 6.88 5.77 13.33
CA ASP A 106 7.43 5.90 11.98
C ASP A 106 8.19 4.66 11.50
N ALA A 107 8.58 3.76 12.42
CA ALA A 107 9.14 2.46 12.05
C ALA A 107 8.20 1.69 11.10
N TYR A 108 6.89 1.87 11.24
CA TYR A 108 5.86 1.20 10.44
C TYR A 108 5.43 1.99 9.20
N LEU A 109 6.04 3.14 8.89
CA LEU A 109 5.80 3.81 7.60
C LEU A 109 6.57 3.18 6.45
N LYS A 110 7.60 2.38 6.76
CA LYS A 110 8.41 1.69 5.75
C LYS A 110 7.71 0.39 5.35
N PRO A 111 7.52 0.13 4.04
CA PRO A 111 6.93 -1.11 3.54
C PRO A 111 7.85 -2.32 3.76
#